data_AF-A0A8C1WKN5-F1
#
_entry.id   AF-A0A8C1WKN5-F1
#
_cell.length_a   1.000
_cell.length_b   1.000
_cell.length_c   1.000
_cell.angle_alpha   90.00
_cell.angle_beta   90.00
_cell.angle_gamma   90.00
#
_symmetry.space_group_name_H-M   'P 1'
#
loop_
_entity.id
_entity.type
_entity.pdbx_description
1 polymer ?
#
loop_
_entity_poly.entity_id
_entity_poly.type
_entity_poly.pdbx_seq_one_letter_code
_entity_poly.pdbx_strand_id
1 'polypeptide(L)'
;MNVPLLLLLLFQLPRSALLTGFERAYLEHQLVEEGRVSGRRTGRLYCRVGIGFHLQIHPDGRVNGSHEPDPLSVLELFAVSQGVIGIRGVFSNRFLAMNKKGRLHATESFTDDCKFRERFQENSYNTYASVIHKNHRTGREWFVALNKRGKAKMGSSPRVKSQHVSTHFLPRMHLHEKTDQGFTITDKEQEKQPPPHPPTPSITKVAANTGKKNRPVVKYWPKFRFG
;
A
#
# COMPACT_ATOMS: atom_id res chain seq x y z
N MET A 1 -15.01 -61.94 -45.97
CA MET A 1 -13.93 -61.40 -46.81
C MET A 1 -13.30 -60.22 -46.09
N ASN A 2 -11.97 -60.22 -45.96
CA ASN A 2 -11.04 -59.18 -45.50
C ASN A 2 -11.05 -58.67 -44.03
N VAL A 3 -10.05 -59.19 -43.29
CA VAL A 3 -9.28 -58.64 -42.15
C VAL A 3 -8.31 -57.51 -42.69
N PRO A 4 -7.53 -56.70 -41.93
CA PRO A 4 -7.25 -56.70 -40.47
C PRO A 4 -6.93 -55.33 -39.76
N LEU A 5 -6.67 -55.44 -38.44
CA LEU A 5 -5.74 -54.64 -37.59
C LEU A 5 -5.78 -53.09 -37.62
N LEU A 6 -6.11 -52.47 -36.48
CA LEU A 6 -5.10 -51.70 -35.70
C LEU A 6 -5.60 -51.39 -34.28
N LEU A 7 -4.75 -51.79 -33.33
CA LEU A 7 -4.72 -51.42 -31.92
C LEU A 7 -4.68 -49.90 -31.67
N LEU A 8 -4.98 -49.52 -30.42
CA LEU A 8 -4.57 -48.30 -29.71
C LEU A 8 -5.33 -47.00 -29.99
N LEU A 9 -6.31 -46.68 -29.13
CA LEU A 9 -6.36 -45.37 -28.47
C LEU A 9 -6.89 -45.53 -27.03
N LEU A 10 -6.07 -46.19 -26.22
CA LEU A 10 -6.00 -45.96 -24.79
C LEU A 10 -5.30 -44.62 -24.55
N PHE A 11 -5.84 -43.82 -23.63
CA PHE A 11 -5.21 -42.65 -22.98
C PHE A 11 -4.64 -41.54 -23.87
N GLN A 12 -5.39 -40.44 -23.97
CA GLN A 12 -4.77 -39.11 -23.89
C GLN A 12 -5.51 -38.31 -22.82
N LEU A 13 -5.14 -38.58 -21.56
CA LEU A 13 -5.15 -37.56 -20.51
C LEU A 13 -4.49 -36.29 -21.09
N PRO A 14 -5.00 -35.08 -20.85
CA PRO A 14 -4.27 -33.88 -21.23
C PRO A 14 -2.93 -33.94 -20.50
N ARG A 15 -1.85 -34.13 -21.28
CA ARG A 15 -0.47 -34.05 -20.82
C ARG A 15 -0.35 -32.71 -20.10
N SER A 16 -0.17 -32.81 -18.79
CA SER A 16 0.18 -31.71 -17.91
C SER A 16 1.35 -30.96 -18.52
N ALA A 17 1.09 -29.77 -19.07
CA ALA A 17 2.13 -28.81 -19.34
C ALA A 17 2.74 -28.44 -17.99
N LEU A 18 3.90 -29.02 -17.70
CA LEU A 18 4.79 -28.53 -16.65
C LEU A 18 5.26 -27.15 -17.09
N LEU A 19 4.47 -26.13 -16.76
CA LEU A 19 4.88 -24.75 -16.87
C LEU A 19 6.19 -24.59 -16.09
N THR A 20 7.19 -24.01 -16.76
CA THR A 20 8.42 -23.63 -16.09
C THR A 20 8.07 -22.68 -14.94
N GLY A 21 8.79 -22.75 -13.81
CA GLY A 21 8.48 -21.95 -12.62
C GLY A 21 8.42 -20.43 -12.89
N PHE A 22 9.02 -19.99 -13.99
CA PHE A 22 9.01 -18.61 -14.47
C PHE A 22 7.64 -18.16 -15.00
N GLU A 23 6.93 -19.04 -15.72
CA GLU A 23 5.64 -18.73 -16.35
C GLU A 23 4.48 -18.84 -15.35
N ARG A 24 4.61 -19.71 -14.34
CA ARG A 24 3.72 -19.71 -13.16
C ARG A 24 3.82 -18.44 -12.35
N ALA A 25 5.04 -17.96 -12.07
CA ALA A 25 5.23 -16.72 -11.33
C ALA A 25 4.71 -15.50 -12.10
N TYR A 26 4.82 -15.51 -13.44
CA TYR A 26 4.31 -14.46 -14.31
C TYR A 26 2.77 -14.45 -14.38
N LEU A 27 2.14 -15.61 -14.54
CA LEU A 27 0.67 -15.74 -14.55
C LEU A 27 0.05 -15.45 -13.17
N GLU A 28 0.69 -15.83 -12.07
CA GLU A 28 0.26 -15.38 -10.74
C GLU A 28 0.38 -13.86 -10.60
N HIS A 29 1.44 -13.25 -11.13
CA HIS A 29 1.57 -11.79 -11.14
C HIS A 29 0.49 -11.10 -12.01
N GLN A 30 0.08 -11.72 -13.12
CA GLN A 30 -0.91 -11.18 -14.05
C GLN A 30 -2.35 -11.34 -13.55
N LEU A 31 -2.67 -12.45 -12.86
CA LEU A 31 -3.97 -12.66 -12.20
C LEU A 31 -4.18 -11.75 -10.98
N VAL A 32 -3.10 -11.23 -10.37
CA VAL A 32 -3.19 -10.23 -9.30
C VAL A 32 -3.55 -8.83 -9.84
N GLU A 33 -3.30 -8.54 -11.12
CA GLU A 33 -3.57 -7.23 -11.73
C GLU A 33 -5.03 -7.06 -12.23
N GLU A 34 -5.72 -8.14 -12.63
CA GLU A 34 -7.06 -8.05 -13.24
C GLU A 34 -8.23 -7.97 -12.23
N GLY A 35 -7.98 -8.17 -10.94
CA GLY A 35 -9.00 -8.04 -9.89
C GLY A 35 -8.83 -6.74 -9.12
N ARG A 36 -9.53 -5.67 -9.51
CA ARG A 36 -9.79 -4.40 -8.77
C ARG A 36 -9.21 -4.41 -7.32
N VAL A 37 -7.93 -4.06 -7.15
CA VAL A 37 -7.12 -4.50 -6.00
C VAL A 37 -7.49 -3.79 -4.70
N SER A 38 -8.40 -4.37 -3.91
CA SER A 38 -8.76 -3.93 -2.55
C SER A 38 -7.67 -4.21 -1.48
N GLY A 39 -6.45 -4.59 -1.85
CA GLY A 39 -5.43 -5.10 -0.92
C GLY A 39 -4.05 -4.45 -0.99
N ARG A 40 -3.84 -3.47 -1.88
CA ARG A 40 -2.55 -2.77 -2.04
C ARG A 40 -2.56 -1.46 -1.26
N ARG A 41 -1.51 -1.24 -0.46
CA ARG A 41 -1.37 -0.09 0.43
C ARG A 41 -0.01 0.55 0.18
N THR A 42 -0.01 1.79 -0.29
CA THR A 42 1.23 2.53 -0.54
C THR A 42 1.53 3.47 0.61
N GLY A 43 2.75 3.40 1.14
CA GLY A 43 3.11 4.10 2.35
C GLY A 43 4.59 3.97 2.69
N ARG A 44 4.89 4.15 3.97
CA ARG A 44 6.23 3.94 4.54
C ARG A 44 6.15 3.06 5.77
N LEU A 45 7.21 2.32 6.05
CA LEU A 45 7.35 1.55 7.29
C LEU A 45 8.34 2.26 8.22
N TYR A 46 7.81 2.90 9.27
CA TYR A 46 8.61 3.66 10.23
C TYR A 46 8.98 2.81 11.44
N CYS A 47 10.26 2.52 11.64
CA CYS A 47 10.78 1.86 12.82
C CYS A 47 11.19 2.88 13.88
N ARG A 48 10.66 2.79 15.10
CA ARG A 48 10.97 3.72 16.22
C ARG A 48 12.33 3.50 16.89
N VAL A 49 13.19 2.63 16.35
CA VAL A 49 14.48 2.30 16.98
C VAL A 49 15.45 3.47 16.88
N GLY A 50 16.18 3.77 17.96
CA GLY A 50 17.13 4.89 17.96
C GLY A 50 16.42 6.23 17.79
N ILE A 51 16.83 7.02 16.78
CA ILE A 51 16.18 8.29 16.40
C ILE A 51 14.94 8.09 15.52
N GLY A 52 14.64 6.85 15.14
CA GLY A 52 13.57 6.53 14.20
C GLY A 52 14.05 6.49 12.75
N PHE A 53 13.58 5.49 11.99
CA PHE A 53 14.01 5.25 10.62
C PHE A 53 12.87 4.75 9.74
N HIS A 54 12.75 5.27 8.53
CA HIS A 54 11.93 4.72 7.46
C HIS A 54 12.71 3.62 6.74
N LEU A 55 12.12 2.43 6.60
CA LEU A 55 12.72 1.33 5.85
C LEU A 55 12.91 1.74 4.37
N GLN A 56 14.11 1.50 3.84
CA GLN A 56 14.50 1.82 2.47
C GLN A 56 14.89 0.55 1.70
N ILE A 57 14.49 0.50 0.44
CA ILE A 57 14.84 -0.57 -0.50
C ILE A 57 15.55 0.07 -1.69
N HIS A 58 16.85 -0.19 -1.80
CA HIS A 58 17.71 0.42 -2.81
C HIS A 58 17.67 -0.37 -4.14
N PRO A 59 17.90 0.30 -5.28
CA PRO A 59 18.04 -0.35 -6.58
C PRO A 59 19.25 -1.30 -6.69
N ASP A 60 20.23 -1.19 -5.79
CA ASP A 60 21.42 -2.06 -5.72
C ASP A 60 21.17 -3.37 -4.95
N GLY A 61 19.95 -3.57 -4.42
CA GLY A 61 19.60 -4.74 -3.61
C GLY A 61 19.81 -4.54 -2.10
N ARG A 62 20.31 -3.38 -1.66
CA ARG A 62 20.55 -3.08 -0.24
C ARG A 62 19.28 -2.67 0.48
N VAL A 63 19.21 -3.06 1.75
CA VAL A 63 18.13 -2.67 2.66
C VAL A 63 18.73 -2.01 3.91
N ASN A 64 18.20 -0.85 4.26
CA ASN A 64 18.55 -0.08 5.46
C ASN A 64 17.35 0.80 5.85
N GLY A 65 17.55 1.77 6.73
CA GLY A 65 16.61 2.83 6.97
C GLY A 65 17.30 4.19 7.06
N SER A 66 16.52 5.21 6.71
CA SER A 66 16.89 6.64 6.79
C SER A 66 15.99 7.34 7.79
N HIS A 67 16.52 8.34 8.50
CA HIS A 67 15.72 9.17 9.39
C HIS A 67 14.70 9.98 8.59
N GLU A 68 15.18 10.68 7.56
CA GLU A 68 14.35 11.49 6.68
C GLU A 68 13.58 10.64 5.66
N PRO A 69 12.35 11.05 5.31
CA PRO A 69 11.61 10.46 4.21
C PRO A 69 12.35 10.60 2.88
N ASP A 70 12.41 9.51 2.13
CA ASP A 70 13.13 9.41 0.84
C ASP A 70 12.26 8.66 -0.17
N PRO A 71 12.32 8.94 -1.49
CA PRO A 71 11.72 8.08 -2.52
C PRO A 71 11.98 6.56 -2.33
N LEU A 72 13.18 6.18 -1.86
CA LEU A 72 13.58 4.80 -1.57
C LEU A 72 12.79 4.15 -0.42
N SER A 73 12.14 4.96 0.41
CA SER A 73 11.31 4.51 1.53
C SER A 73 9.81 4.42 1.22
N VAL A 74 9.42 4.75 -0.02
CA VAL A 74 8.04 4.56 -0.49
C VAL A 74 7.87 3.10 -0.85
N LEU A 75 6.96 2.43 -0.13
CA LEU A 75 6.74 1.00 -0.19
C LEU A 75 5.29 0.72 -0.58
N GLU A 76 5.10 -0.27 -1.45
CA GLU A 76 3.82 -0.89 -1.75
C GLU A 76 3.73 -2.19 -0.95
N LEU A 77 2.76 -2.26 -0.04
CA LEU A 77 2.41 -3.45 0.70
C LEU A 77 1.22 -4.11 0.01
N PHE A 78 1.34 -5.39 -0.31
CA PHE A 78 0.26 -6.15 -0.95
C PHE A 78 0.02 -7.45 -0.19
N ALA A 79 -1.25 -7.79 0.02
CA ALA A 79 -1.63 -9.05 0.64
C ALA A 79 -1.36 -10.20 -0.32
N VAL A 80 -0.63 -11.21 0.15
CA VAL A 80 -0.39 -12.48 -0.56
C VAL A 80 -1.43 -13.51 -0.13
N SER A 81 -1.72 -13.55 1.17
CA SER A 81 -2.78 -14.35 1.78
C SER A 81 -3.13 -13.78 3.15
N GLN A 82 -4.02 -14.43 3.91
CA GLN A 82 -4.46 -13.92 5.21
C GLN A 82 -3.28 -13.72 6.17
N GLY A 83 -3.01 -12.45 6.52
CA GLY A 83 -1.92 -12.07 7.42
C GLY A 83 -0.51 -12.26 6.84
N VAL A 84 -0.37 -12.53 5.54
CA VAL A 84 0.91 -12.61 4.83
C VAL A 84 0.95 -11.55 3.75
N ILE A 85 2.02 -10.77 3.74
CA ILE A 85 2.21 -9.66 2.81
C ILE A 85 3.52 -9.81 2.04
N GLY A 86 3.55 -9.18 0.87
CA GLY A 86 4.76 -8.78 0.18
C GLY A 86 5.01 -7.28 0.37
N ILE A 87 6.28 -6.89 0.36
CA ILE A 87 6.70 -5.50 0.49
C ILE A 87 7.59 -5.16 -0.71
N ARG A 88 7.15 -4.23 -1.56
CA ARG A 88 7.87 -3.77 -2.75
C ARG A 88 8.31 -2.33 -2.57
N GLY A 89 9.55 -2.01 -2.93
CA GLY A 89 10.02 -0.63 -3.06
C GLY A 89 9.48 -0.05 -4.35
N VAL A 90 8.66 1.01 -4.25
CA VAL A 90 8.02 1.61 -5.44
C VAL A 90 9.07 2.19 -6.39
N PHE A 91 10.07 2.89 -5.84
CA PHE A 91 11.13 3.49 -6.65
C PHE A 91 12.08 2.46 -7.25
N SER A 92 12.55 1.50 -6.46
CA SER A 92 13.53 0.51 -6.89
C SER A 92 12.93 -0.65 -7.69
N ASN A 93 11.60 -0.79 -7.68
CA ASN A 93 10.88 -1.93 -8.24
C ASN A 93 11.42 -3.29 -7.77
N ARG A 94 11.84 -3.36 -6.51
CA ARG A 94 12.39 -4.57 -5.88
C ARG A 94 11.58 -4.98 -4.67
N PHE A 95 11.52 -6.27 -4.41
CA PHE A 95 10.84 -6.85 -3.27
C PHE A 95 11.80 -7.00 -2.10
N LEU A 96 11.35 -6.66 -0.89
CA LEU A 96 12.06 -7.01 0.32
C LEU A 96 12.10 -8.53 0.45
N ALA A 97 13.27 -9.09 0.71
CA ALA A 97 13.46 -10.53 0.87
C ALA A 97 14.36 -10.83 2.07
N MET A 98 14.11 -11.96 2.73
CA MET A 98 14.99 -12.50 3.76
C MET A 98 15.55 -13.83 3.30
N ASN A 99 16.87 -13.97 3.27
CA ASN A 99 17.49 -15.23 2.88
C ASN A 99 17.60 -16.24 4.04
N LYS A 100 18.02 -17.47 3.73
CA LYS A 100 18.26 -18.57 4.69
C LYS A 100 19.24 -18.28 5.83
N LYS A 101 20.06 -17.22 5.74
CA LYS A 101 20.95 -16.79 6.84
C LYS A 101 20.26 -15.78 7.78
N GLY A 102 19.10 -15.26 7.38
CA GLY A 102 18.37 -14.20 8.04
C GLY A 102 18.80 -12.80 7.59
N ARG A 103 19.54 -12.64 6.47
CA ARG A 103 19.92 -11.31 5.96
C ARG A 103 18.76 -10.75 5.13
N LEU A 104 18.43 -9.50 5.39
CA LEU A 104 17.55 -8.71 4.54
C LEU A 104 18.31 -8.23 3.30
N HIS A 105 17.65 -8.33 2.16
CA HIS A 105 18.12 -7.87 0.86
C HIS A 105 16.90 -7.57 -0.02
N ALA A 106 17.12 -7.05 -1.22
CA ALA A 106 16.06 -6.80 -2.17
C ALA A 106 16.27 -7.59 -3.47
N THR A 107 15.20 -8.16 -4.01
CA THR A 107 15.19 -8.99 -5.22
C THR A 107 14.27 -8.42 -6.29
N GLU A 108 14.56 -8.69 -7.57
CA GLU A 108 13.72 -8.23 -8.69
C GLU A 108 12.49 -9.12 -8.85
N SER A 109 12.66 -10.42 -8.67
CA SER A 109 11.57 -11.39 -8.72
C SER A 109 10.97 -11.61 -7.35
N PHE A 110 9.65 -11.76 -7.32
CA PHE A 110 8.91 -12.13 -6.12
C PHE A 110 9.05 -13.64 -5.88
N THR A 111 9.54 -14.02 -4.70
CA THR A 111 9.80 -15.41 -4.30
C THR A 111 9.28 -15.69 -2.90
N ASP A 112 9.37 -16.92 -2.42
CA ASP A 112 8.96 -17.26 -1.05
C ASP A 112 9.76 -16.53 0.04
N ASP A 113 11.01 -16.14 -0.25
CA ASP A 113 11.84 -15.31 0.63
C ASP A 113 11.23 -13.91 0.85
N CYS A 114 10.31 -13.47 -0.02
CA CYS A 114 9.66 -12.16 -0.01
C CYS A 114 8.34 -12.15 0.78
N LYS A 115 7.91 -13.30 1.32
CA LYS A 115 6.65 -13.45 2.04
C LYS A 115 6.88 -13.23 3.53
N PHE A 116 6.18 -12.24 4.09
CA PHE A 116 6.25 -11.90 5.50
C PHE A 116 4.90 -12.00 6.19
N ARG A 117 4.86 -12.65 7.35
CA ARG A 117 3.71 -12.68 8.23
C ARG A 117 3.62 -11.36 8.99
N GLU A 118 2.57 -10.59 8.73
CA GLU A 118 2.26 -9.35 9.43
C GLU A 118 1.48 -9.67 10.71
N ARG A 119 1.96 -9.18 11.85
CA ARG A 119 1.27 -9.28 13.14
C ARG A 119 1.20 -7.93 13.81
N PHE A 120 0.01 -7.56 14.27
CA PHE A 120 -0.20 -6.39 15.10
C PHE A 120 0.34 -6.64 16.51
N GLN A 121 1.11 -5.69 17.01
CA GLN A 121 1.60 -5.65 18.38
C GLN A 121 0.74 -4.66 19.19
N GLU A 122 0.59 -4.92 20.49
CA GLU A 122 -0.24 -4.12 21.42
C GLU A 122 0.00 -2.60 21.38
N ASN A 123 1.18 -2.16 20.94
CA ASN A 123 1.57 -0.75 20.87
C ASN A 123 1.21 -0.03 19.56
N SER A 124 0.29 -0.56 18.74
CA SER A 124 -0.02 -0.03 17.40
C SER A 124 1.14 -0.12 16.38
N TYR A 125 2.12 -0.98 16.64
CA TYR A 125 3.19 -1.30 15.70
C TYR A 125 2.96 -2.68 15.11
N ASN A 126 3.40 -2.88 13.88
CA ASN A 126 3.39 -4.19 13.23
C ASN A 126 4.78 -4.81 13.30
N THR A 127 4.81 -6.14 13.30
CA THR A 127 6.01 -6.94 13.10
C THR A 127 5.87 -7.75 11.82
N TYR A 128 7.00 -8.01 11.16
CA TYR A 128 7.05 -8.76 9.91
C TYR A 128 8.03 -9.91 10.06
N ALA A 129 7.50 -11.13 10.17
CA ALA A 129 8.30 -12.35 10.29
C ALA A 129 8.42 -13.06 8.94
N SER A 130 9.58 -13.64 8.61
CA SER A 130 9.66 -14.50 7.43
C SER A 130 8.72 -15.70 7.58
N VAL A 131 7.99 -16.04 6.52
CA VAL A 131 7.08 -17.20 6.52
C VAL A 131 7.87 -18.52 6.53
N ILE A 132 8.93 -18.59 5.72
CA ILE A 132 9.69 -19.82 5.50
C ILE A 132 10.93 -19.92 6.40
N HIS A 133 11.53 -18.80 6.80
CA HIS A 133 12.77 -18.81 7.58
C HIS A 133 12.51 -18.65 9.08
N LYS A 134 12.87 -19.69 9.82
CA LYS A 134 12.80 -19.72 11.29
C LYS A 134 13.88 -20.64 11.84
N ASN A 135 14.15 -20.52 13.14
CA ASN A 135 14.97 -21.51 13.82
C ASN A 135 14.17 -22.81 13.97
N HIS A 136 14.54 -23.86 13.24
CA HIS A 136 13.83 -25.15 13.27
C HIS A 136 13.89 -25.85 14.63
N ARG A 137 14.98 -25.67 15.39
CA ARG A 137 15.16 -26.31 16.71
C ARG A 137 14.30 -25.65 17.78
N THR A 138 14.22 -24.32 17.79
CA THR A 138 13.53 -23.57 18.86
C THR A 138 12.16 -23.04 18.43
N GLY A 139 11.76 -23.25 17.17
CA GLY A 139 10.56 -22.67 16.59
C GLY A 139 10.58 -21.13 16.46
N ARG A 140 11.72 -20.50 16.74
CA ARG A 140 11.82 -19.04 16.85
C ARG A 140 11.79 -18.40 15.46
N GLU A 141 10.82 -17.52 15.26
CA GLU A 141 10.66 -16.74 14.04
C GLU A 141 11.77 -15.71 13.83
N TRP A 142 12.03 -15.39 12.57
CA TRP A 142 12.99 -14.37 12.18
C TRP A 142 12.27 -13.15 11.63
N PHE A 143 12.64 -11.97 12.11
CA PHE A 143 11.92 -10.73 11.84
C PHE A 143 12.72 -9.76 10.98
N VAL A 144 12.01 -8.98 10.17
CA VAL A 144 12.53 -7.74 9.61
C VAL A 144 12.92 -6.82 10.78
N ALA A 145 14.13 -6.25 10.75
CA ALA A 145 14.59 -5.42 11.84
C ALA A 145 15.66 -4.41 11.43
N LEU A 146 15.63 -3.23 12.07
CA LEU A 146 16.68 -2.20 11.96
C LEU A 146 17.43 -2.03 13.28
N ASN A 147 18.70 -1.66 13.24
CA ASN A 147 19.45 -1.30 14.44
C ASN A 147 19.31 0.20 14.77
N LYS A 148 19.85 0.61 15.92
CA LYS A 148 19.81 2.02 16.36
C LYS A 148 20.53 3.00 15.41
N ARG A 149 21.28 2.50 14.42
CA ARG A 149 22.01 3.27 13.39
C ARG A 149 21.32 3.20 12.02
N GLY A 150 20.10 2.68 11.94
CA GLY A 150 19.35 2.52 10.69
C GLY A 150 19.84 1.39 9.78
N LYS A 151 20.80 0.55 10.18
CA LYS A 151 21.21 -0.61 9.34
C LYS A 151 20.30 -1.80 9.57
N ALA A 152 20.01 -2.57 8.52
CA ALA A 152 19.30 -3.84 8.62
C ALA A 152 20.03 -4.81 9.56
N LYS A 153 19.28 -5.42 10.47
CA LYS A 153 19.76 -6.49 11.35
C LYS A 153 19.51 -7.84 10.71
N MET A 154 20.32 -8.82 11.11
CA MET A 154 20.08 -10.22 10.81
C MET A 154 18.81 -10.70 11.55
N GLY A 155 17.79 -11.15 10.83
CA GLY A 155 16.56 -11.71 11.42
C GLY A 155 16.82 -12.93 12.31
N SER A 156 17.83 -13.74 11.97
CA SER A 156 18.23 -14.91 12.75
C SER A 156 18.92 -14.57 14.08
N SER A 157 19.45 -13.35 14.24
CA SER A 157 20.21 -12.95 15.44
C SER A 157 19.35 -13.08 16.70
N PRO A 158 19.82 -13.71 17.79
CA PRO A 158 19.09 -13.87 19.07
C PRO A 158 18.49 -12.60 19.67
N ARG A 159 19.07 -11.44 19.34
CA ARG A 159 18.62 -10.11 19.79
C ARG A 159 17.44 -9.54 19.01
N VAL A 160 16.90 -10.27 18.03
CA VAL A 160 15.76 -9.86 17.19
C VAL A 160 14.57 -10.70 17.61
N LYS A 161 13.67 -10.13 18.40
CA LYS A 161 12.45 -10.78 18.91
C LYS A 161 11.25 -9.88 18.65
N SER A 162 10.05 -10.44 18.59
CA SER A 162 8.81 -9.69 18.36
C SER A 162 8.58 -8.60 19.40
N GLN A 163 9.05 -8.77 20.64
CA GLN A 163 8.92 -7.77 21.70
C GLN A 163 9.91 -6.61 21.57
N HIS A 164 10.96 -6.76 20.75
CA HIS A 164 12.03 -5.79 20.69
C HIS A 164 11.71 -4.69 19.67
N VAL A 165 11.90 -3.44 20.08
CA VAL A 165 11.58 -2.23 19.28
C VAL A 165 12.23 -2.19 17.90
N SER A 166 13.34 -2.91 17.69
CA SER A 166 13.97 -3.03 16.36
C SER A 166 13.08 -3.72 15.31
N THR A 167 12.08 -4.48 15.74
CA THR A 167 11.15 -5.23 14.87
C THR A 167 9.81 -4.53 14.70
N HIS A 168 9.59 -3.44 15.44
CA HIS A 168 8.34 -2.71 15.45
C HIS A 168 8.36 -1.65 14.35
N PHE A 169 7.45 -1.77 13.40
CA PHE A 169 7.27 -0.81 12.31
C PHE A 169 5.85 -0.27 12.35
N LEU A 170 5.73 1.05 12.36
CA LEU A 170 4.47 1.75 12.22
C LEU A 170 4.21 1.93 10.72
N PRO A 171 3.15 1.31 10.16
CA PRO A 171 2.76 1.56 8.79
C PRO A 171 2.17 2.97 8.66
N ARG A 172 2.84 3.84 7.89
CA ARG A 172 2.40 5.20 7.56
C ARG A 172 1.88 5.19 6.12
N MET A 173 0.61 4.86 5.96
CA MET A 173 -0.04 4.77 4.65
C MET A 173 -0.46 6.16 4.19
N HIS A 174 -0.29 6.45 2.91
CA HIS A 174 -1.04 7.53 2.29
C HIS A 174 -2.35 6.89 1.85
N LEU A 175 -3.49 7.35 2.35
CA LEU A 175 -4.74 7.07 1.65
C LEU A 175 -4.53 7.67 0.26
N HIS A 176 -4.55 6.83 -0.76
CA HIS A 176 -4.68 7.32 -2.12
C HIS A 176 -6.06 7.97 -2.17
N GLU A 177 -6.11 9.27 -1.92
CA GLU A 177 -7.28 10.09 -2.18
C GLU A 177 -7.46 10.01 -3.70
N LYS A 178 -8.32 9.09 -4.16
CA LYS A 178 -8.87 9.17 -5.50
C LYS A 178 -9.86 10.34 -5.48
N THR A 179 -9.36 11.57 -5.51
CA THR A 179 -10.19 12.78 -5.54
C THR A 179 -10.57 13.20 -6.96
N ASP A 180 -10.25 12.40 -7.99
CA ASP A 180 -10.61 12.70 -9.38
C ASP A 180 -11.75 11.81 -9.94
N GLN A 181 -12.62 11.29 -9.07
CA GLN A 181 -13.94 10.83 -9.50
C GLN A 181 -15.00 11.70 -8.82
N GLY A 182 -15.05 12.96 -9.25
CA GLY A 182 -16.25 13.76 -9.08
C GLY A 182 -17.42 13.02 -9.73
N PHE A 183 -18.41 12.63 -8.94
CA PHE A 183 -19.68 12.21 -9.49
C PHE A 183 -20.37 13.45 -10.06
N THR A 184 -20.42 13.56 -11.38
CA THR A 184 -21.33 14.51 -12.03
C THR A 184 -22.75 14.01 -11.77
N ILE A 185 -23.47 14.67 -10.87
CA ILE A 185 -24.92 14.51 -10.78
C ILE A 185 -25.48 15.14 -12.06
N THR A 186 -25.77 14.31 -13.06
CA THR A 186 -26.62 14.71 -14.17
C THR A 186 -28.05 14.75 -13.65
N ASP A 187 -28.45 15.86 -13.04
CA ASP A 187 -29.87 16.17 -12.90
C ASP A 187 -30.37 16.59 -14.29
N LYS A 188 -31.07 15.67 -14.96
CA LYS A 188 -31.88 16.03 -16.13
C LYS A 188 -32.98 16.98 -15.65
N GLU A 189 -33.02 18.16 -16.23
CA GLU A 189 -33.98 19.24 -15.98
C GLU A 189 -35.43 18.75 -16.04
N GLN A 190 -36.24 19.23 -15.09
CA GLN A 190 -37.66 19.48 -15.34
C GLN A 190 -37.94 20.94 -15.05
N GLU A 191 -37.94 21.73 -16.11
CA GLU A 191 -38.42 23.11 -16.16
C GLU A 191 -39.86 23.16 -15.65
N LYS A 192 -40.12 23.94 -14.59
CA LYS A 192 -41.48 24.29 -14.17
C LYS A 192 -41.54 25.79 -13.90
N GLN A 193 -42.29 26.46 -14.77
CA GLN A 193 -42.60 27.89 -14.75
C GLN A 193 -43.17 28.36 -13.40
N PRO A 194 -42.83 29.58 -12.93
CA PRO A 194 -43.49 30.18 -11.76
C PRO A 194 -44.88 30.76 -12.14
N PRO A 195 -45.94 30.51 -11.34
CA PRO A 195 -47.27 31.10 -11.52
C PRO A 195 -47.33 32.59 -11.06
N PRO A 196 -48.37 33.34 -11.44
CA PRO A 196 -48.36 34.80 -11.57
C PRO A 196 -48.62 35.59 -10.28
N HIS A 197 -48.14 36.84 -10.26
CA HIS A 197 -48.29 37.84 -9.18
C HIS A 197 -49.73 38.35 -8.99
N PRO A 198 -50.14 38.70 -7.75
CA PRO A 198 -51.21 39.67 -7.47
C PRO A 198 -50.66 41.06 -7.06
N PRO A 199 -51.51 42.12 -7.06
CA PRO A 199 -51.14 43.41 -7.64
C PRO A 199 -50.64 44.47 -6.64
N THR A 200 -49.93 45.46 -7.21
CA THR A 200 -49.47 46.70 -6.57
C THR A 200 -50.60 47.75 -6.49
N PRO A 201 -50.56 48.68 -5.53
CA PRO A 201 -50.98 50.06 -5.79
C PRO A 201 -49.79 51.03 -5.85
N SER A 202 -49.75 51.74 -6.99
CA SER A 202 -49.26 53.11 -7.31
C SER A 202 -48.94 54.09 -6.18
N ILE A 203 -48.10 55.14 -6.25
CA ILE A 203 -47.22 55.89 -7.19
C ILE A 203 -46.43 56.83 -6.23
N THR A 204 -45.15 57.19 -6.39
CA THR A 204 -44.68 58.44 -7.05
C THR A 204 -43.14 58.51 -7.05
N LYS A 205 -42.60 59.00 -8.18
CA LYS A 205 -41.18 59.20 -8.54
C LYS A 205 -40.59 60.45 -7.89
N VAL A 206 -39.32 60.43 -7.44
CA VAL A 206 -38.35 61.53 -7.59
C VAL A 206 -36.91 60.98 -7.64
N ALA A 207 -36.02 61.74 -8.29
CA ALA A 207 -34.83 61.37 -9.05
C ALA A 207 -33.48 61.24 -8.29
N ALA A 208 -32.54 60.60 -9.02
CA ALA A 208 -31.09 60.85 -9.13
C ALA A 208 -30.21 60.96 -7.86
N ASN A 209 -29.20 60.09 -7.75
CA ASN A 209 -27.81 60.44 -8.09
C ASN A 209 -26.80 59.31 -7.85
N THR A 210 -25.79 59.30 -8.70
CA THR A 210 -24.58 58.47 -8.71
C THR A 210 -23.77 58.56 -7.40
N GLY A 211 -23.31 57.41 -6.89
CA GLY A 211 -22.35 57.37 -5.78
C GLY A 211 -21.67 56.01 -5.61
N LYS A 212 -20.39 55.93 -5.98
CA LYS A 212 -19.46 54.83 -5.63
C LYS A 212 -19.51 54.57 -4.11
N LYS A 213 -19.66 53.30 -3.69
CA LYS A 213 -19.36 52.88 -2.32
C LYS A 213 -18.57 51.56 -2.29
N ASN A 214 -17.31 51.68 -1.88
CA ASN A 214 -16.43 50.59 -1.45
C ASN A 214 -17.11 49.76 -0.35
N ARG A 215 -17.08 48.44 -0.49
CA ARG A 215 -17.44 47.52 0.60
C ARG A 215 -16.18 47.18 1.40
N PRO A 216 -16.16 47.32 2.74
CA PRO A 216 -14.99 46.95 3.53
C PRO A 216 -14.91 45.42 3.67
N VAL A 217 -13.71 44.86 3.46
CA VAL A 217 -13.39 43.47 3.78
C VAL A 217 -13.08 43.39 5.27
N VAL A 218 -13.89 42.66 6.04
CA VAL A 218 -13.67 42.44 7.47
C VAL A 218 -12.72 41.25 7.65
N LYS A 219 -11.55 41.50 8.22
CA LYS A 219 -10.57 40.48 8.63
C LYS A 219 -10.84 40.04 10.07
N TYR A 220 -11.11 38.76 10.30
CA TYR A 220 -11.18 38.18 11.65
C TYR A 220 -9.85 37.55 12.05
N TRP A 221 -9.43 37.76 13.29
CA TRP A 221 -8.28 37.11 13.93
C TRP A 221 -8.76 36.25 15.11
N PRO A 222 -8.45 34.94 15.14
CA PRO A 222 -8.77 34.10 16.29
C PRO A 222 -7.83 34.44 17.46
N LYS A 223 -8.40 34.87 18.59
CA LYS A 223 -7.64 35.01 19.85
C LYS A 223 -7.79 33.73 20.66
N PHE A 224 -6.73 32.90 20.69
CA PHE A 224 -6.63 31.82 21.67
C PHE A 224 -6.12 32.36 23.00
N ARG A 225 -6.83 32.05 24.10
CA ARG A 225 -6.33 32.19 25.46
C ARG A 225 -5.97 30.79 25.96
N PHE A 226 -4.70 30.59 26.30
CA PHE A 226 -4.26 29.46 27.09
C PHE A 226 -4.39 29.84 28.57
N GLY A 227 -5.14 29.03 29.32
CA GLY A 227 -5.15 28.99 30.77
C GLY A 227 -4.53 27.69 31.22
#